data_AF-A0A7X5CXF5-F1
#
_entry.id   AF-A0A7X5CXF5-F1
#
_cell.length_a   1.000
_cell.length_b   1.000
_cell.length_c   1.000
_cell.angle_alpha   90.00
_cell.angle_beta   90.00
_cell.angle_gamma   90.00
#
_symmetry.space_group_name_H-M   'P 1'
#
loop_
_entity.id
_entity.type
_entity.pdbx_description
1 polymer ?
#
loop_
_entity_poly.entity_id
_entity_poly.type
_entity_poly.pdbx_seq_one_letter_code
_entity_poly.pdbx_strand_id
1 'polypeptide(L)'
;MKRKLVFCMLPALLLLALLGSAAFEPVRRNNRTLRRNMRALSGMEDGEKVHLGDLAAFEWSYVYTFDPYTTKEEMAQQMGVSPRHLQETVSEGMVQLIFVDDRGNVSASVCGYADRLGYSVDLGKWDEQKPYRRIARETDEFVYHRRGGGLAELAFEGQMFEGTVEAAEELSSLTALIRIDDGWDIGRSGETVSVRLTQEQARRIRKGDRVRVFYDGMVAETSPLQIPGQMRVEAAD
;
A
#
# COMPACT_ATOMS: atom_id res chain seq x y z
N MET A 1 51.47 -23.37 21.82
CA MET A 1 51.13 -22.24 20.91
C MET A 1 49.66 -22.20 20.45
N LYS A 2 48.95 -23.33 20.27
CA LYS A 2 47.55 -23.34 19.78
C LYS A 2 46.50 -22.67 20.70
N ARG A 3 46.65 -22.75 22.04
CA ARG A 3 45.68 -22.18 23.00
C ARG A 3 45.62 -20.65 23.05
N LYS A 4 46.73 -19.95 22.77
CA LYS A 4 46.78 -18.47 22.77
C LYS A 4 46.11 -17.87 21.53
N LEU A 5 46.15 -18.57 20.39
CA LEU A 5 45.50 -18.15 19.15
C LEU A 5 43.96 -18.23 19.25
N VAL A 6 43.44 -19.30 19.87
CA VAL A 6 41.99 -19.48 20.08
C VAL A 6 41.41 -18.40 21.01
N PHE A 7 42.16 -17.99 22.04
CA PHE A 7 41.72 -16.98 23.00
C PHE A 7 41.67 -15.56 22.43
N CYS A 8 42.42 -15.26 21.36
CA CYS A 8 42.35 -13.97 20.64
C CYS A 8 41.29 -13.98 19.52
N MET A 9 40.97 -15.15 18.96
CA MET A 9 39.93 -15.28 17.91
C MET A 9 38.52 -15.15 18.48
N LEU A 10 38.26 -15.63 19.69
CA LEU A 10 36.93 -15.56 20.33
C LEU A 10 36.38 -14.13 20.50
N PRO A 11 37.12 -13.15 21.07
CA PRO A 11 36.63 -11.79 21.17
C PRO A 11 36.50 -11.11 19.81
N ALA A 12 37.36 -11.42 18.82
CA ALA A 12 37.22 -10.91 17.46
C ALA A 12 35.98 -11.47 16.74
N LEU A 13 35.68 -12.76 16.91
CA LEU A 13 34.48 -13.41 16.39
C LEU A 13 33.22 -12.87 17.08
N LEU A 14 33.28 -12.60 18.40
CA LEU A 14 32.21 -11.94 19.14
C LEU A 14 32.01 -10.49 18.64
N LEU A 15 33.10 -9.76 18.38
CA LEU A 15 33.04 -8.40 17.84
C LEU A 15 32.48 -8.40 16.41
N LEU A 16 32.85 -9.35 15.57
CA LEU A 16 32.26 -9.54 14.23
C LEU A 16 30.80 -9.96 14.30
N ALA A 17 30.41 -10.80 15.27
CA ALA A 17 29.01 -11.15 15.51
C ALA A 17 28.19 -9.96 16.05
N LEU A 18 28.80 -9.08 16.85
CA LEU A 18 28.19 -7.85 17.39
C LEU A 18 28.12 -6.71 16.36
N LEU A 19 29.15 -6.55 15.53
CA LEU A 19 29.16 -5.62 14.39
C LEU A 19 28.22 -6.11 13.29
N GLY A 20 28.15 -7.42 13.09
CA GLY A 20 27.11 -8.09 12.35
C GLY A 20 25.74 -7.72 12.90
N SER A 21 25.43 -8.02 14.17
CA SER A 21 24.08 -7.80 14.73
C SER A 21 23.59 -6.34 14.66
N ALA A 22 24.46 -5.34 14.79
CA ALA A 22 24.10 -3.94 14.62
C ALA A 22 23.88 -3.52 13.14
N ALA A 23 24.57 -4.18 12.19
CA ALA A 23 24.35 -4.04 10.75
C ALA A 23 23.22 -4.94 10.21
N PHE A 24 22.79 -5.96 10.98
CA PHE A 24 21.90 -7.05 10.55
C PHE A 24 20.41 -6.86 10.87
N GLU A 25 19.99 -5.69 11.39
CA GLU A 25 18.57 -5.42 11.57
C GLU A 25 18.11 -4.18 10.77
N PRO A 26 18.22 -4.24 9.41
CA PRO A 26 17.86 -3.14 8.52
C PRO A 26 16.42 -2.66 8.77
N VAL A 27 15.49 -3.58 9.04
CA VAL A 27 14.10 -3.27 9.40
C VAL A 27 14.00 -2.32 10.59
N ARG A 28 14.74 -2.57 11.68
CA ARG A 28 14.70 -1.71 12.88
C ARG A 28 15.28 -0.33 12.61
N ARG A 29 16.29 -0.22 11.75
CA ARG A 29 16.84 1.06 11.30
C ARG A 29 15.83 1.81 10.44
N ASN A 30 15.23 1.16 9.47
CA ASN A 30 14.27 1.74 8.54
C ASN A 30 12.99 2.20 9.27
N ASN A 31 12.49 1.42 10.23
CA ASN A 31 11.39 1.83 11.11
C ASN A 31 11.69 3.13 11.87
N ARG A 32 12.94 3.30 12.36
CA ARG A 32 13.36 4.53 13.03
C ARG A 32 13.45 5.71 12.06
N THR A 33 13.97 5.49 10.85
CA THR A 33 14.01 6.50 9.79
C THR A 33 12.60 6.96 9.42
N LEU A 34 11.70 6.02 9.12
CA LEU A 34 10.31 6.30 8.79
C LEU A 34 9.63 7.11 9.89
N ARG A 35 9.70 6.65 11.15
CA ARG A 35 9.08 7.35 12.28
C ARG A 35 9.64 8.75 12.47
N ARG A 36 10.94 8.97 12.24
CA ARG A 36 11.55 10.30 12.32
C ARG A 36 11.02 11.20 11.21
N ASN A 37 11.00 10.71 9.97
CA ASN A 37 10.59 11.48 8.81
C ASN A 37 9.10 11.82 8.84
N MET A 38 8.25 10.90 9.30
CA MET A 38 6.80 11.14 9.51
C MET A 38 6.50 12.32 10.45
N ARG A 39 7.43 12.70 11.34
CA ARG A 39 7.25 13.89 12.20
C ARG A 39 7.31 15.20 11.41
N ALA A 40 7.93 15.20 10.24
CA ALA A 40 8.00 16.38 9.37
C ALA A 40 6.61 16.81 8.86
N LEU A 41 5.64 15.88 8.82
CA LEU A 41 4.25 16.15 8.43
C LEU A 41 3.56 17.22 9.29
N SER A 42 4.05 17.46 10.51
CA SER A 42 3.45 18.45 11.42
C SER A 42 3.49 19.90 10.89
N GLY A 43 4.36 20.21 9.93
CA GLY A 43 4.49 21.54 9.32
C GLY A 43 3.65 21.76 8.06
N MET A 44 2.93 20.75 7.59
CA MET A 44 2.24 20.76 6.29
C MET A 44 0.87 21.43 6.35
N GLU A 45 0.43 21.92 5.18
CA GLU A 45 -0.92 22.46 4.98
C GLU A 45 -1.89 21.33 4.57
N ASP A 46 -3.14 21.43 5.04
CA ASP A 46 -4.19 20.45 4.70
C ASP A 46 -4.42 20.40 3.19
N GLY A 47 -4.45 19.20 2.61
CA GLY A 47 -4.55 18.98 1.17
C GLY A 47 -3.22 18.96 0.41
N GLU A 48 -2.08 19.18 1.08
CA GLU A 48 -0.76 19.09 0.44
C GLU A 48 -0.44 17.64 0.02
N LYS A 49 0.16 17.50 -1.17
CA LYS A 49 0.54 16.20 -1.73
C LYS A 49 1.90 15.73 -1.21
N VAL A 50 2.01 14.45 -0.89
CA VAL A 50 3.21 13.83 -0.29
C VAL A 50 3.52 12.51 -0.97
N HIS A 51 4.75 12.34 -1.43
CA HIS A 51 5.25 11.02 -1.82
C HIS A 51 5.70 10.24 -0.58
N LEU A 52 5.11 9.07 -0.34
CA LEU A 52 5.48 8.23 0.80
C LEU A 52 6.97 7.82 0.74
N GLY A 53 7.53 7.69 -0.47
CA GLY A 53 8.92 7.35 -0.74
C GLY A 53 9.92 8.38 -0.24
N ASP A 54 9.53 9.65 -0.14
CA ASP A 54 10.35 10.72 0.45
C ASP A 54 10.47 10.54 1.97
N LEU A 55 9.40 10.04 2.61
CA LEU A 55 9.37 9.73 4.04
C LEU A 55 10.04 8.37 4.33
N ALA A 56 9.78 7.38 3.49
CA ALA A 56 10.32 6.03 3.52
C ALA A 56 11.61 5.95 2.69
N ALA A 57 12.63 6.73 3.09
CA ALA A 57 13.93 6.86 2.43
C ALA A 57 14.83 5.61 2.60
N PHE A 58 14.35 4.49 2.10
CA PHE A 58 15.01 3.18 1.98
C PHE A 58 14.44 2.45 0.76
N GLU A 59 15.06 1.33 0.38
CA GLU A 59 14.59 0.49 -0.73
C GLU A 59 13.29 -0.23 -0.37
N TRP A 60 12.27 -0.08 -1.22
CA TRP A 60 10.99 -0.80 -1.16
C TRP A 60 10.28 -0.62 -2.50
N SER A 61 9.44 -1.59 -2.87
CA SER A 61 8.61 -1.56 -4.09
C SER A 61 7.13 -1.46 -3.76
N TYR A 62 6.69 -2.08 -2.66
CA TYR A 62 5.30 -2.05 -2.23
C TYR A 62 5.18 -1.76 -0.74
N VAL A 63 4.12 -1.06 -0.36
CA VAL A 63 3.67 -0.95 1.03
C VAL A 63 2.31 -1.62 1.19
N TYR A 64 2.15 -2.42 2.24
CA TYR A 64 0.93 -3.15 2.55
C TYR A 64 0.34 -2.70 3.88
N THR A 65 -0.99 -2.77 3.96
CA THR A 65 -1.76 -2.81 5.21
C THR A 65 -2.81 -3.91 5.09
N PHE A 66 -3.04 -4.67 6.15
CA PHE A 66 -4.01 -5.76 6.19
C PHE A 66 -5.22 -5.38 7.04
N ASP A 67 -6.36 -6.01 6.73
CA ASP A 67 -7.55 -5.93 7.59
C ASP A 67 -7.21 -6.40 9.00
N PRO A 68 -7.81 -5.79 10.05
CA PRO A 68 -7.59 -6.22 11.41
C PRO A 68 -7.78 -7.70 11.62
N TYR A 69 -7.00 -8.27 12.53
CA TYR A 69 -7.01 -9.68 12.89
C TYR A 69 -6.50 -10.65 11.80
N THR A 70 -6.00 -10.16 10.66
CA THR A 70 -5.27 -11.02 9.71
C THR A 70 -4.00 -11.55 10.36
N THR A 71 -3.80 -12.87 10.32
CA THR A 71 -2.67 -13.52 11.00
C THR A 71 -1.34 -13.24 10.32
N LYS A 72 -0.22 -13.29 11.06
CA LYS A 72 1.12 -13.10 10.45
C LYS A 72 1.42 -14.11 9.37
N GLU A 73 0.96 -15.34 9.54
CA GLU A 73 1.16 -16.44 8.60
C GLU A 73 0.42 -16.15 7.28
N GLU A 74 -0.83 -15.71 7.35
CA GLU A 74 -1.60 -15.29 6.18
C GLU A 74 -0.96 -14.08 5.49
N MET A 75 -0.58 -13.05 6.26
CA MET A 75 0.13 -11.88 5.73
C MET A 75 1.41 -12.28 4.98
N ALA A 76 2.23 -13.13 5.61
CA ALA A 76 3.47 -13.63 5.04
C ALA A 76 3.24 -14.42 3.75
N GLN A 77 2.22 -15.28 3.72
CA GLN A 77 1.84 -16.05 2.54
C GLN A 77 1.40 -15.14 1.39
N GLN A 78 0.54 -14.15 1.65
CA GLN A 78 0.02 -13.23 0.63
C GLN A 78 1.12 -12.38 0.00
N MET A 79 2.10 -11.93 0.79
CA MET A 79 3.21 -11.12 0.30
C MET A 79 4.40 -11.96 -0.23
N GLY A 80 4.46 -13.26 0.09
CA GLY A 80 5.62 -14.11 -0.22
C GLY A 80 6.86 -13.78 0.62
N VAL A 81 6.69 -13.35 1.87
CA VAL A 81 7.78 -12.89 2.76
C VAL A 81 7.93 -13.74 4.02
N SER A 82 9.00 -13.51 4.80
CA SER A 82 9.14 -14.12 6.13
C SER A 82 8.24 -13.44 7.18
N PRO A 83 7.56 -14.20 8.08
CA PRO A 83 6.71 -13.62 9.13
C PRO A 83 7.50 -12.94 10.26
N ARG A 84 8.84 -13.08 10.30
CA ARG A 84 9.72 -12.63 11.39
C ARG A 84 9.50 -11.17 11.82
N HIS A 85 9.20 -10.29 10.87
CA HIS A 85 9.06 -8.85 11.11
C HIS A 85 7.60 -8.37 11.08
N LEU A 86 6.64 -9.27 10.93
CA LEU A 86 5.23 -8.91 10.83
C LEU A 86 4.59 -8.76 12.21
N GLN A 87 3.58 -7.90 12.30
CA GLN A 87 2.80 -7.64 13.50
C GLN A 87 1.34 -7.49 13.12
N GLU A 88 0.46 -8.20 13.81
CA GLU A 88 -0.98 -8.19 13.58
C GLU A 88 -1.58 -6.93 14.20
N THR A 89 -2.58 -6.37 13.54
CA THR A 89 -3.47 -5.38 14.13
C THR A 89 -4.56 -6.11 14.91
N VAL A 90 -4.86 -5.62 16.11
CA VAL A 90 -5.84 -6.24 17.03
C VAL A 90 -7.09 -5.39 17.23
N SER A 91 -7.20 -4.29 16.49
CA SER A 91 -8.35 -3.40 16.50
C SER A 91 -8.39 -2.55 15.25
N GLU A 92 -9.60 -2.11 14.91
CA GLU A 92 -9.83 -1.03 13.95
C GLU A 92 -9.13 0.26 14.44
N GLY A 93 -8.44 0.95 13.53
CA GLY A 93 -7.74 2.20 13.82
C GLY A 93 -6.28 2.06 14.28
N MET A 94 -5.73 0.85 14.29
CA MET A 94 -4.27 0.67 14.32
C MET A 94 -3.67 0.95 12.95
N VAL A 95 -2.56 1.66 12.92
CA VAL A 95 -1.74 1.82 11.72
C VAL A 95 -0.89 0.56 11.55
N GLN A 96 -0.92 -0.02 10.37
CA GLN A 96 0.00 -1.07 9.94
C GLN A 96 0.56 -0.72 8.57
N LEU A 97 1.90 -0.66 8.48
CA LEU A 97 2.62 -0.43 7.22
C LEU A 97 3.75 -1.45 7.11
N ILE A 98 3.68 -2.28 6.09
CA ILE A 98 4.68 -3.31 5.79
C ILE A 98 5.30 -2.99 4.42
N PHE A 99 6.55 -2.54 4.42
CA PHE A 99 7.29 -2.20 3.22
C PHE A 99 8.08 -3.43 2.75
N VAL A 100 7.91 -3.79 1.48
CA VAL A 100 8.54 -4.96 0.85
C VAL A 100 9.33 -4.51 -0.37
N ASP A 101 10.57 -5.01 -0.52
CA ASP A 101 11.41 -4.77 -1.69
C ASP A 101 11.09 -5.69 -2.87
N ASP A 102 11.72 -5.44 -4.02
CA ASP A 102 11.57 -6.20 -5.26
C ASP A 102 12.02 -7.67 -5.14
N ARG A 103 12.80 -8.00 -4.12
CA ARG A 103 13.31 -9.35 -3.82
C ARG A 103 12.42 -10.11 -2.85
N GLY A 104 11.33 -9.51 -2.36
CA GLY A 104 10.43 -10.13 -1.40
C GLY A 104 10.94 -10.10 0.05
N ASN A 105 11.81 -9.14 0.40
CA ASN A 105 12.21 -8.91 1.79
C ASN A 105 11.41 -7.79 2.42
N VAL A 106 11.10 -7.94 3.71
CA VAL A 106 10.53 -6.84 4.51
C VAL A 106 11.63 -5.80 4.76
N SER A 107 11.47 -4.60 4.20
CA SER A 107 12.37 -3.45 4.39
C SER A 107 12.04 -2.66 5.65
N ALA A 108 10.77 -2.54 6.00
CA ALA A 108 10.28 -1.87 7.21
C ALA A 108 8.91 -2.45 7.60
N SER A 109 8.58 -2.44 8.88
CA SER A 109 7.30 -2.93 9.39
C SER A 109 6.92 -2.18 10.65
N VAL A 110 5.88 -1.35 10.57
CA VAL A 110 5.35 -0.56 11.67
C VAL A 110 3.93 -1.02 11.95
N CYS A 111 3.63 -1.27 13.23
CA CYS A 111 2.28 -1.57 13.71
C CYS A 111 2.08 -0.87 15.05
N GLY A 112 0.98 -0.13 15.20
CA GLY A 112 0.66 0.56 16.45
C GLY A 112 -0.50 1.52 16.32
N TYR A 113 -0.98 2.01 17.48
CA TYR A 113 -2.01 3.04 17.51
C TYR A 113 -1.47 4.38 17.00
N ALA A 114 -2.28 5.10 16.24
CA ALA A 114 -1.89 6.35 15.58
C ALA A 114 -1.43 7.42 16.59
N ASP A 115 -2.06 7.50 17.76
CA ASP A 115 -1.69 8.40 18.86
C ASP A 115 -0.27 8.13 19.41
N ARG A 116 0.13 6.86 19.51
CA ARG A 116 1.48 6.46 19.96
C ARG A 116 2.53 6.63 18.87
N LEU A 117 2.14 6.47 17.60
CA LEU A 117 3.03 6.66 16.46
C LEU A 117 3.25 8.16 16.17
N GLY A 118 2.22 8.97 16.39
CA GLY A 118 2.17 10.41 16.10
C GLY A 118 1.66 10.72 14.68
N TYR A 119 1.14 9.72 13.98
CA TYR A 119 0.58 9.85 12.62
C TYR A 119 -0.37 8.69 12.32
N SER A 120 -1.24 8.90 11.33
CA SER A 120 -2.11 7.90 10.68
C SER A 120 -1.71 7.77 9.20
N VAL A 121 -1.90 6.59 8.62
CA VAL A 121 -1.80 6.39 7.17
C VAL A 121 -2.96 5.51 6.75
N ASP A 122 -3.75 6.00 5.79
CA ASP A 122 -4.86 5.29 5.17
C ASP A 122 -4.48 4.95 3.73
N LEU A 123 -4.50 3.66 3.37
CA LEU A 123 -4.23 3.19 2.01
C LEU A 123 -5.52 3.13 1.15
N GLY A 124 -6.60 3.70 1.66
CA GLY A 124 -7.93 3.69 1.05
C GLY A 124 -8.66 2.36 1.24
N LYS A 125 -9.92 2.34 0.83
CA LYS A 125 -10.73 1.10 0.76
C LYS A 125 -10.65 0.52 -0.64
N TRP A 126 -10.44 -0.79 -0.70
CA TRP A 126 -10.45 -1.56 -1.94
C TRP A 126 -11.74 -2.36 -2.00
N ASP A 127 -12.19 -2.70 -3.21
CA ASP A 127 -13.37 -3.53 -3.44
C ASP A 127 -13.13 -4.95 -2.89
N GLU A 128 -13.65 -5.16 -1.68
CA GLU A 128 -13.79 -6.29 -0.71
C GLU A 128 -13.21 -7.69 -0.98
N GLN A 129 -12.27 -7.90 -1.89
CA GLN A 129 -11.82 -9.25 -2.25
C GLN A 129 -10.47 -9.65 -1.66
N LYS A 130 -9.71 -8.70 -1.13
CA LYS A 130 -8.40 -8.93 -0.54
C LYS A 130 -8.42 -8.45 0.90
N PRO A 131 -7.85 -9.22 1.85
CA PRO A 131 -7.73 -8.80 3.24
C PRO A 131 -6.61 -7.75 3.43
N TYR A 132 -6.26 -7.01 2.36
CA TYR A 132 -5.18 -6.05 2.36
C TYR A 132 -5.34 -4.98 1.29
N ARG A 133 -4.67 -3.86 1.51
CA ARG A 133 -4.38 -2.84 0.50
C ARG A 133 -2.89 -2.78 0.26
N ARG A 134 -2.50 -2.50 -0.99
CA ARG A 134 -1.11 -2.46 -1.43
C ARG A 134 -0.88 -1.29 -2.38
N ILE A 135 0.04 -0.40 -2.03
CA ILE A 135 0.44 0.71 -2.90
C ILE A 135 1.83 0.44 -3.44
N ALA A 136 2.01 0.64 -4.75
CA ALA A 136 3.30 0.56 -5.42
C ALA A 136 4.07 1.86 -5.20
N ARG A 137 5.40 1.79 -5.13
CA ARG A 137 6.23 2.98 -4.95
C ARG A 137 6.03 4.00 -6.07
N GLU A 138 5.74 3.52 -7.27
CA GLU A 138 5.55 4.34 -8.46
C GLU A 138 4.27 5.19 -8.42
N THR A 139 3.32 4.82 -7.55
CA THR A 139 2.01 5.48 -7.44
C THR A 139 1.79 6.06 -6.04
N ASP A 140 2.84 6.27 -5.26
CA ASP A 140 2.79 6.56 -3.83
C ASP A 140 2.50 8.02 -3.43
N GLU A 141 1.68 8.71 -4.21
CA GLU A 141 1.22 10.06 -3.91
C GLU A 141 0.02 10.01 -2.93
N PHE A 142 0.20 10.60 -1.76
CA PHE A 142 -0.79 10.72 -0.69
C PHE A 142 -1.21 12.16 -0.51
N VAL A 143 -2.41 12.37 0.00
CA VAL A 143 -2.90 13.67 0.46
C VAL A 143 -2.69 13.77 1.96
N TYR A 144 -2.06 14.84 2.42
CA TYR A 144 -1.95 15.14 3.84
C TYR A 144 -3.27 15.73 4.36
N HIS A 145 -3.74 15.18 5.48
CA HIS A 145 -4.85 15.70 6.24
C HIS A 145 -4.47 15.96 7.69
N ARG A 146 -5.01 17.04 8.25
CA ARG A 146 -4.94 17.35 9.68
C ARG A 146 -6.22 16.91 10.36
N ARG A 147 -6.20 15.74 11.00
CA ARG A 147 -7.37 15.23 11.77
C ARG A 147 -7.58 16.01 13.07
N GLY A 148 -8.77 15.85 13.64
CA GLY A 148 -9.11 16.37 14.97
C GLY A 148 -8.08 15.96 16.03
N GLY A 149 -7.69 16.92 16.88
CA GLY A 149 -6.58 16.74 17.83
C GLY A 149 -5.19 16.98 17.25
N GLY A 150 -5.07 17.40 15.98
CA GLY A 150 -3.81 17.75 15.34
C GLY A 150 -2.98 16.56 14.85
N LEU A 151 -3.59 15.37 14.78
CA LEU A 151 -2.94 14.16 14.29
C LEU A 151 -2.74 14.26 12.77
N ALA A 152 -1.49 14.10 12.32
CA ALA A 152 -1.15 14.02 10.90
C ALA A 152 -1.69 12.72 10.29
N GLU A 153 -2.38 12.82 9.17
CA GLU A 153 -2.83 11.67 8.38
C GLU A 153 -2.34 11.80 6.94
N LEU A 154 -1.86 10.70 6.38
CA LEU A 154 -1.68 10.56 4.94
C LEU A 154 -2.77 9.64 4.40
N ALA A 155 -3.55 10.12 3.45
CA ALA A 155 -4.58 9.33 2.79
C ALA A 155 -4.21 9.07 1.33
N PHE A 156 -4.26 7.81 0.93
CA PHE A 156 -4.16 7.43 -0.47
C PHE A 156 -5.55 7.47 -1.11
N GLU A 157 -5.78 8.47 -1.96
CA GLU A 157 -7.08 8.65 -2.61
C GLU A 157 -7.24 7.87 -3.92
N GLY A 158 -6.11 7.42 -4.48
CA GLY A 158 -6.04 6.72 -5.76
C GLY A 158 -5.93 7.64 -6.96
N GLN A 159 -5.64 7.03 -8.11
CA GLN A 159 -5.87 7.61 -9.42
C GLN A 159 -7.34 7.45 -9.79
N MET A 160 -7.80 8.26 -10.76
CA MET A 160 -9.19 8.27 -11.18
C MET A 160 -9.30 8.44 -12.69
N PHE A 161 -10.33 7.85 -13.29
CA PHE A 161 -10.82 8.23 -14.62
C PHE A 161 -12.35 8.20 -14.67
N GLU A 162 -12.91 8.96 -15.62
CA GLU A 162 -14.33 8.90 -15.96
C GLU A 162 -14.53 8.15 -17.27
N GLY A 163 -15.66 7.48 -17.39
CA GLY A 163 -15.99 6.73 -18.60
C GLY A 163 -17.46 6.34 -18.69
N THR A 164 -17.82 5.81 -19.85
CA THR A 164 -19.18 5.36 -20.18
C THR A 164 -19.24 3.82 -20.18
N VAL A 165 -20.26 3.25 -19.56
CA VAL A 165 -20.47 1.79 -19.54
C VAL A 165 -20.89 1.29 -20.94
N GLU A 166 -20.06 0.48 -21.60
CA GLU A 166 -20.35 -0.04 -22.95
C GLU A 166 -21.10 -1.37 -22.94
N ALA A 167 -20.69 -2.25 -22.03
CA ALA A 167 -21.29 -3.55 -21.79
C ALA A 167 -21.13 -3.87 -20.30
N ALA A 168 -22.24 -4.13 -19.62
CA ALA A 168 -22.20 -5.00 -18.47
C ALA A 168 -22.34 -6.41 -19.04
N GLU A 169 -21.27 -7.22 -19.02
CA GLU A 169 -21.45 -8.64 -19.29
C GLU A 169 -22.50 -9.17 -18.30
N GLU A 170 -23.27 -10.18 -18.71
CA GLU A 170 -24.42 -10.72 -17.98
C GLU A 170 -24.28 -10.59 -16.46
N LEU A 171 -25.34 -10.17 -15.77
CA LEU A 171 -25.39 -9.93 -14.30
C LEU A 171 -24.76 -11.04 -13.42
N SER A 172 -24.44 -12.20 -13.98
CA SER A 172 -23.65 -13.29 -13.41
C SER A 172 -22.15 -13.00 -13.22
N SER A 173 -21.50 -12.13 -14.02
CA SER A 173 -20.04 -11.95 -13.98
C SER A 173 -19.54 -10.82 -13.07
N LEU A 174 -20.42 -9.91 -12.64
CA LEU A 174 -20.07 -8.72 -11.84
C LEU A 174 -18.96 -7.86 -12.47
N THR A 175 -18.87 -7.85 -13.80
CA THR A 175 -17.87 -7.09 -14.57
C THR A 175 -18.54 -6.18 -15.59
N ALA A 176 -18.04 -4.96 -15.71
CA ALA A 176 -18.44 -3.99 -16.72
C ALA A 176 -17.24 -3.52 -17.54
N LEU A 177 -17.47 -3.30 -18.83
CA LEU A 177 -16.53 -2.64 -19.73
C LEU A 177 -16.85 -1.15 -19.75
N ILE A 178 -15.88 -0.34 -19.36
CA ILE A 178 -15.98 1.10 -19.31
C ILE A 178 -15.13 1.66 -20.44
N ARG A 179 -15.74 2.38 -21.39
CA ARG A 179 -15.00 3.19 -22.35
C ARG A 179 -14.57 4.47 -21.67
N ILE A 180 -13.28 4.75 -21.74
CA ILE A 180 -12.63 5.91 -21.13
C ILE A 180 -13.11 7.17 -21.87
N ASP A 181 -13.49 8.20 -21.11
CA ASP A 181 -13.85 9.49 -21.70
C ASP A 181 -12.59 10.24 -22.16
N ASP A 182 -12.72 11.13 -23.14
CA ASP A 182 -11.61 11.92 -23.67
C ASP A 182 -10.92 12.74 -22.57
N GLY A 183 -9.58 12.81 -22.62
CA GLY A 183 -8.76 13.59 -21.68
C GLY A 183 -8.20 12.79 -20.50
N TRP A 184 -8.55 11.51 -20.37
CA TRP A 184 -7.97 10.60 -19.39
C TRP A 184 -6.87 9.73 -20.03
N ASP A 185 -5.63 9.88 -19.58
CA ASP A 185 -4.51 9.03 -19.98
C ASP A 185 -4.23 8.00 -18.88
N ILE A 186 -4.76 6.79 -19.04
CA ILE A 186 -4.60 5.70 -18.07
C ILE A 186 -3.75 4.53 -18.58
N GLY A 187 -3.50 4.43 -19.89
CA GLY A 187 -2.84 3.28 -20.50
C GLY A 187 -2.63 3.46 -21.99
N ARG A 188 -1.61 2.82 -22.54
CA ARG A 188 -1.16 3.04 -23.93
C ARG A 188 -1.88 2.18 -24.96
N SER A 189 -2.58 1.13 -24.54
CA SER A 189 -3.03 0.05 -25.44
C SER A 189 -4.53 -0.08 -25.67
N GLY A 190 -5.40 0.70 -25.01
CA GLY A 190 -6.84 0.54 -25.20
C GLY A 190 -7.71 1.69 -24.70
N GLU A 191 -8.90 1.78 -25.28
CA GLU A 191 -9.93 2.78 -24.94
C GLU A 191 -10.95 2.26 -23.91
N THR A 192 -10.85 0.98 -23.52
CA THR A 192 -11.78 0.33 -22.60
C THR A 192 -11.07 -0.36 -21.44
N VAL A 193 -11.70 -0.30 -20.26
CA VAL A 193 -11.24 -0.91 -19.02
C VAL A 193 -12.28 -1.91 -18.53
N SER A 194 -11.82 -3.09 -18.15
CA SER A 194 -12.61 -4.07 -17.41
C SER A 194 -12.62 -3.71 -15.93
N VAL A 195 -13.80 -3.39 -15.42
CA VAL A 195 -14.03 -2.93 -14.06
C VAL A 195 -14.99 -3.90 -13.37
N ARG A 196 -14.66 -4.28 -12.15
CA ARG A 196 -15.54 -5.10 -11.33
C ARG A 196 -16.60 -4.23 -10.66
N LEU A 197 -17.81 -4.76 -10.50
CA LEU A 197 -18.90 -4.13 -9.78
C LEU A 197 -19.28 -4.95 -8.55
N THR A 198 -19.64 -4.28 -7.47
CA THR A 198 -20.35 -4.93 -6.36
C THR A 198 -21.74 -5.38 -6.81
N GLN A 199 -22.38 -6.27 -6.03
CA GLN A 199 -23.77 -6.69 -6.34
C GLN A 199 -24.74 -5.50 -6.35
N GLU A 200 -24.52 -4.51 -5.48
CA GLU A 200 -25.35 -3.31 -5.43
C GLU A 200 -25.14 -2.43 -6.67
N GLN A 201 -23.88 -2.22 -7.07
CA GLN A 201 -23.52 -1.49 -8.28
C GLN A 201 -24.08 -2.18 -9.54
N ALA A 202 -23.94 -3.50 -9.67
CA ALA A 202 -24.47 -4.27 -10.79
C ALA A 202 -26.01 -4.15 -10.92
N ARG A 203 -26.72 -3.93 -9.80
CA ARG A 203 -28.18 -3.68 -9.81
C ARG A 203 -28.56 -2.27 -10.26
N ARG A 204 -27.65 -1.30 -10.24
CA ARG A 204 -27.96 0.11 -10.58
C ARG A 204 -27.34 0.56 -11.89
N ILE A 205 -26.07 0.24 -12.10
CA ILE A 205 -25.31 0.63 -13.29
C ILE A 205 -25.84 -0.10 -14.52
N ARG A 206 -26.03 0.65 -15.61
CA ARG A 206 -26.52 0.18 -16.91
C ARG A 206 -25.59 0.64 -18.02
N LYS A 207 -25.71 -0.03 -19.16
CA LYS A 207 -25.08 0.43 -20.40
C LYS A 207 -25.51 1.87 -20.69
N GLY A 208 -24.53 2.72 -21.00
CA GLY A 208 -24.72 4.15 -21.27
C GLY A 208 -24.57 5.06 -20.05
N ASP A 209 -24.57 4.52 -18.83
CA ASP A 209 -24.32 5.32 -17.63
C ASP A 209 -22.87 5.82 -17.63
N ARG A 210 -22.67 7.04 -17.11
CA ARG A 210 -21.34 7.55 -16.80
C ARG A 210 -20.93 7.11 -15.41
N VAL A 211 -19.68 6.69 -15.28
CA VAL A 211 -19.09 6.24 -14.03
C VAL A 211 -17.73 6.87 -13.82
N ARG A 212 -17.35 6.98 -12.55
CA ARG A 212 -16.03 7.35 -12.09
C ARG A 212 -15.38 6.14 -11.45
N VAL A 213 -14.16 5.81 -11.87
CA VAL A 213 -13.43 4.63 -11.40
C VAL A 213 -12.16 5.10 -10.69
N PHE A 214 -11.97 4.64 -9.46
CA PHE A 214 -10.79 4.92 -8.65
C PHE A 214 -9.95 3.65 -8.51
N TYR A 215 -8.63 3.80 -8.61
CA TYR A 215 -7.69 2.68 -8.61
C TYR A 215 -6.32 3.08 -8.06
N ASP A 216 -5.45 2.12 -7.76
CA ASP A 216 -4.13 2.32 -7.18
C ASP A 216 -3.07 2.89 -8.13
N GLY A 217 -3.46 3.27 -9.36
CA GLY A 217 -2.58 3.74 -10.41
C GLY A 217 -1.95 2.63 -11.26
N MET A 218 -2.06 1.36 -10.87
CA MET A 218 -1.51 0.25 -11.64
C MET A 218 -2.47 -0.17 -12.76
N VAL A 219 -1.94 -0.28 -13.97
CA VAL A 219 -2.69 -0.71 -15.17
C VAL A 219 -1.95 -1.84 -15.87
N ALA A 220 -2.68 -2.92 -16.18
CA ALA A 220 -2.17 -4.00 -17.03
C ALA A 220 -2.60 -3.77 -18.48
N GLU A 221 -1.60 -3.54 -19.34
CA GLU A 221 -1.74 -3.28 -20.78
C GLU A 221 -2.24 -4.53 -21.52
N THR A 222 -3.56 -4.70 -21.51
CA THR A 222 -4.33 -5.82 -22.08
C THR A 222 -5.53 -5.26 -22.83
N SER A 223 -6.26 -6.09 -23.56
CA SER A 223 -7.45 -5.67 -24.31
C SER A 223 -8.67 -6.49 -23.86
N PRO A 224 -9.59 -5.96 -23.03
CA PRO A 224 -9.61 -4.61 -22.43
C PRO A 224 -8.55 -4.43 -21.33
N LEU A 225 -8.20 -3.18 -20.99
CA LEU A 225 -7.27 -2.85 -19.91
C LEU A 225 -7.77 -3.43 -18.57
N GLN A 226 -6.86 -3.84 -17.70
CA GLN A 226 -7.20 -4.33 -16.36
C GLN A 226 -6.58 -3.44 -15.28
N ILE A 227 -7.34 -3.18 -14.22
CA ILE A 227 -6.92 -2.40 -13.05
C ILE A 227 -6.86 -3.31 -11.80
N PRO A 228 -5.74 -4.02 -11.56
CA PRO A 228 -5.65 -5.02 -10.49
C PRO A 228 -5.79 -4.46 -9.06
N GLY A 229 -5.63 -3.14 -8.90
CA GLY A 229 -5.88 -2.41 -7.66
C GLY A 229 -7.07 -1.44 -7.77
N GLN A 230 -8.17 -1.89 -8.40
CA GLN A 230 -9.44 -1.18 -8.33
C GLN A 230 -9.83 -0.90 -6.88
N MET A 231 -10.12 0.37 -6.58
CA MET A 231 -10.51 0.81 -5.25
C MET A 231 -12.03 0.91 -5.12
N ARG A 232 -12.67 1.67 -6.00
CA ARG A 232 -14.13 1.87 -6.00
C ARG A 232 -14.65 2.38 -7.35
N VAL A 233 -15.96 2.26 -7.53
CA VAL A 233 -16.69 2.75 -8.71
C VAL A 233 -17.89 3.56 -8.22
N GLU A 234 -18.07 4.74 -8.78
CA GLU A 234 -19.13 5.69 -8.43
C GLU A 234 -19.88 6.09 -9.70
N ALA A 235 -21.16 6.47 -9.57
CA ALA A 235 -21.88 7.11 -10.68
C ALA A 235 -21.29 8.51 -10.90
N ALA A 236 -21.15 8.92 -12.16
CA ALA A 236 -20.77 10.27 -12.52
C ALA A 236 -22.01 11.02 -13.02
N ASP A 237 -22.16 12.28 -12.59
CA ASP A 237 -23.24 13.17 -13.01
C ASP A 237 -23.09 13.65 -14.48
#